data_AF-A0A946ABF4-F1
#
_entry.id   AF-A0A946ABF4-F1
#
_cell.length_a   1.000
_cell.length_b   1.000
_cell.length_c   1.000
_cell.angle_alpha   90.00
_cell.angle_beta   90.00
_cell.angle_gamma   90.00
#
_symmetry.space_group_name_H-M   'P 1'
#
loop_
_entity.id
_entity.type
_entity.pdbx_description
1 polymer ?
#
loop_
_entity_poly.entity_id
_entity_poly.type
_entity_poly.pdbx_seq_one_letter_code
_entity_poly.pdbx_strand_id
1 'polypeptide(L)'
;MRAIRLWSVRHSRGLMKLYDLFEGVIMAVEPATRRLGYSRLEAPVVAVEHGIKALMFDCQMCGQCALSSTGMSCPMNCPKNLRNGPCGGVRADGHCEVKPDMPCVWVKAWEGSLAIANEKFLDVQQPVDHRMKGSSSWLRLIRQKKDGDYPQPRSSARDAAARKAA
;
A
#
# COMPACT_ATOMS: atom_id res chain seq x y z
N MET A 1 -12.92 14.23 -1.04
CA MET A 1 -11.94 13.11 -1.08
C MET A 1 -10.73 13.33 -0.16
N ARG A 2 -10.03 14.48 -0.19
CA ARG A 2 -8.86 14.73 0.68
C ARG A 2 -9.11 14.54 2.19
N ALA A 3 -10.26 14.95 2.71
CA ALA A 3 -10.60 14.80 4.13
C ALA A 3 -10.66 13.33 4.58
N ILE A 4 -11.27 12.45 3.76
CA ILE A 4 -11.38 11.02 4.07
C ILE A 4 -10.01 10.36 4.04
N ARG A 5 -9.17 10.67 3.05
CA ARG A 5 -7.79 10.18 3.00
C ARG A 5 -6.99 10.57 4.24
N LEU A 6 -7.09 11.83 4.68
CA LEU A 6 -6.40 12.29 5.88
C LEU A 6 -6.97 11.64 7.14
N TRP A 7 -8.29 11.40 7.17
CA TRP A 7 -8.93 10.62 8.22
C TRP A 7 -8.36 9.19 8.28
N SER A 8 -8.17 8.53 7.13
CA SER A 8 -7.57 7.19 7.06
C SER A 8 -6.15 7.14 7.64
N VAL A 9 -5.32 8.15 7.36
CA VAL A 9 -3.96 8.24 7.95
C VAL A 9 -4.03 8.43 9.48
N ARG A 10 -4.93 9.28 9.99
CA ARG A 10 -5.10 9.46 11.44
C ARG A 10 -5.60 8.21 12.16
N HIS A 11 -6.38 7.37 11.46
CA HIS A 11 -6.93 6.12 11.98
C HIS A 11 -6.14 4.89 11.50
N SER A 12 -4.88 5.08 11.11
CA SER A 12 -4.05 4.04 10.48
C SER A 12 -3.95 2.77 11.32
N ARG A 13 -3.88 2.87 12.65
CA ARG A 13 -3.88 1.71 13.57
C ARG A 13 -5.11 0.82 13.42
N GLY A 14 -6.29 1.42 13.46
CA GLY A 14 -7.56 0.68 13.34
C GLY A 14 -7.70 0.06 11.95
N LEU A 15 -7.35 0.85 10.92
CA LEU A 15 -7.37 0.36 9.54
C LEU A 15 -6.33 -0.74 9.29
N MET A 16 -5.19 -0.74 9.99
CA MET A 16 -4.21 -1.82 9.88
C MET A 16 -4.76 -3.11 10.48
N LYS A 17 -5.39 -3.05 11.67
CA LYS A 17 -6.05 -4.24 12.24
C LYS A 17 -7.13 -4.79 11.31
N LEU A 18 -7.91 -3.91 10.68
CA LEU A 18 -8.90 -4.29 9.69
C LEU A 18 -8.25 -4.90 8.44
N TYR A 19 -7.15 -4.32 7.98
CA TYR A 19 -6.36 -4.85 6.85
C TYR A 19 -5.85 -6.26 7.15
N ASP A 20 -5.26 -6.48 8.33
CA ASP A 20 -4.71 -7.78 8.74
C ASP A 20 -5.82 -8.84 8.90
N LEU A 21 -6.95 -8.46 9.50
CA LEU A 21 -8.13 -9.32 9.59
C LEU A 21 -8.64 -9.68 8.20
N PHE A 22 -8.81 -8.69 7.33
CA PHE A 22 -9.28 -8.90 5.97
C PHE A 22 -8.31 -9.78 5.18
N GLU A 23 -7.01 -9.56 5.32
CA GLU A 23 -5.97 -10.39 4.73
C GLU A 23 -6.10 -11.86 5.19
N GLY A 24 -6.33 -12.10 6.48
CA GLY A 24 -6.58 -13.45 6.99
C GLY A 24 -7.83 -14.10 6.37
N VAL A 25 -8.93 -13.35 6.27
CA VAL A 25 -10.18 -13.82 5.67
C VAL A 25 -9.99 -14.18 4.20
N ILE A 26 -9.33 -13.31 3.42
CA ILE A 26 -9.14 -13.57 1.99
C ILE A 26 -8.20 -14.77 1.74
N MET A 27 -7.21 -15.00 2.60
CA MET A 27 -6.37 -16.20 2.53
C MET A 27 -7.16 -17.47 2.85
N ALA A 28 -8.09 -17.40 3.81
CA ALA A 28 -8.94 -18.53 4.15
C ALA A 28 -9.88 -18.94 2.99
N VAL A 29 -10.34 -17.97 2.19
CA VAL A 29 -11.20 -18.22 1.00
C VAL A 29 -10.40 -18.45 -0.29
N GLU A 30 -9.06 -18.45 -0.25
CA GLU A 30 -8.21 -18.70 -1.42
C GLU A 30 -8.56 -20.00 -2.16
N PRO A 31 -8.78 -21.14 -1.49
CA PRO A 31 -9.10 -22.39 -2.19
C PRO A 31 -10.37 -22.28 -3.03
N ALA A 32 -11.37 -21.53 -2.55
CA ALA A 32 -12.60 -21.27 -3.30
C ALA A 32 -12.35 -20.31 -4.48
N THR A 33 -11.56 -19.24 -4.24
CA THR A 33 -11.13 -18.29 -5.27
C THR A 33 -10.43 -19.00 -6.43
N ARG A 34 -9.54 -19.94 -6.13
CA ARG A 34 -8.83 -20.75 -7.12
C ARG A 34 -9.75 -21.69 -7.91
N ARG A 35 -10.73 -22.30 -7.25
CA ARG A 35 -11.74 -23.17 -7.90
C ARG A 35 -12.64 -22.40 -8.86
N LEU A 36 -13.07 -21.19 -8.49
CA LEU A 36 -13.89 -20.32 -9.33
C LEU A 36 -13.09 -19.72 -10.50
N GLY A 37 -11.79 -19.48 -10.27
CA GLY A 37 -10.84 -18.96 -11.23
C GLY A 37 -10.65 -17.45 -11.08
N TYR A 38 -9.40 -17.03 -10.89
CA TYR A 38 -9.01 -15.63 -10.70
C TYR A 38 -9.54 -14.69 -11.80
N SER A 39 -9.46 -15.11 -13.07
CA SER A 39 -9.90 -14.28 -14.20
C SER A 39 -11.38 -13.94 -14.18
N ARG A 40 -12.24 -14.82 -13.64
CA ARG A 40 -13.69 -14.55 -13.54
C ARG A 40 -14.02 -13.59 -12.41
N LEU A 41 -13.23 -13.62 -11.34
CA LEU A 41 -13.41 -12.76 -10.17
C LEU A 41 -12.75 -11.39 -10.35
N GLU A 42 -11.85 -11.23 -11.32
CA GLU A 42 -11.08 -10.00 -11.53
C GLU A 42 -11.99 -8.76 -11.69
N ALA A 43 -12.89 -8.75 -12.68
CA ALA A 43 -13.74 -7.60 -12.96
C ALA A 43 -14.64 -7.17 -11.77
N PRO A 44 -15.42 -8.07 -11.13
CA PRO A 44 -16.25 -7.68 -9.99
C PRO A 44 -15.41 -7.24 -8.78
N VAL A 45 -14.29 -7.92 -8.50
CA VAL A 45 -13.42 -7.53 -7.38
C VAL A 45 -12.76 -6.18 -7.65
N VAL A 46 -12.31 -5.91 -8.89
CA VAL A 46 -11.78 -4.60 -9.28
C VAL A 46 -12.80 -3.49 -9.07
N ALA A 47 -14.07 -3.70 -9.43
CA ALA A 47 -15.11 -2.69 -9.26
C ALA A 47 -15.32 -2.34 -7.77
N VAL A 48 -15.44 -3.36 -6.91
CA VAL A 48 -15.58 -3.17 -5.46
C VAL A 48 -14.32 -2.55 -4.84
N GLU A 49 -13.16 -3.09 -5.19
CA GLU A 49 -11.86 -2.63 -4.71
C GLU A 49 -11.63 -1.15 -5.07
N HIS A 50 -11.93 -0.77 -6.32
CA HIS A 50 -11.82 0.60 -6.77
C HIS A 50 -12.75 1.52 -6.00
N GLY A 51 -14.04 1.17 -5.85
CA GLY A 51 -15.00 2.00 -5.11
C GLY A 51 -14.58 2.28 -3.67
N ILE A 52 -14.19 1.23 -2.95
CA ILE A 52 -13.76 1.37 -1.54
C ILE A 52 -12.42 2.11 -1.45
N LYS A 53 -11.41 1.71 -2.22
CA LYS A 53 -10.06 2.27 -2.08
C LYS A 53 -9.94 3.68 -2.65
N ALA A 54 -10.69 4.03 -3.70
CA ALA A 54 -10.74 5.40 -4.22
C ALA A 54 -11.34 6.34 -3.17
N LEU A 55 -12.44 5.95 -2.54
CA LEU A 55 -13.09 6.75 -1.50
C LEU A 55 -12.20 6.95 -0.28
N MET A 56 -11.63 5.86 0.25
CA MET A 56 -10.88 5.88 1.50
C MET A 56 -9.46 6.43 1.35
N PHE A 57 -8.74 6.03 0.31
CA PHE A 57 -7.29 6.25 0.20
C PHE A 57 -6.88 7.08 -1.01
N ASP A 58 -7.85 7.54 -1.82
CA ASP A 58 -7.59 8.21 -3.10
C ASP A 58 -6.74 7.29 -4.00
N CYS A 59 -7.12 6.01 -4.07
CA CYS A 59 -6.36 4.97 -4.77
C CYS A 59 -6.27 5.21 -6.29
N GLN A 60 -5.06 5.09 -6.83
CA GLN A 60 -4.78 5.25 -8.27
C GLN A 60 -4.83 3.92 -9.07
N MET A 61 -5.34 2.85 -8.45
CA MET A 61 -5.47 1.50 -9.04
C MET A 61 -4.20 1.01 -9.75
N CYS A 62 -3.03 1.16 -9.12
CA CYS A 62 -1.76 0.67 -9.67
C CYS A 62 -1.61 -0.87 -9.66
N GLY A 63 -2.57 -1.61 -9.06
CA GLY A 63 -2.55 -3.07 -8.98
C GLY A 63 -1.58 -3.66 -7.94
N GLN A 64 -0.72 -2.83 -7.32
CA GLN A 64 0.23 -3.27 -6.30
C GLN A 64 0.07 -2.38 -5.07
N CYS A 65 -0.75 -2.80 -4.10
CA CYS A 65 -0.99 -2.00 -2.89
C CYS A 65 0.27 -1.91 -2.01
N ALA A 66 0.48 -0.77 -1.35
CA ALA A 66 1.53 -0.59 -0.32
C ALA A 66 0.99 0.14 0.93
N LEU A 67 -0.33 0.21 1.12
CA LEU A 67 -0.95 0.96 2.21
C LEU A 67 -0.50 0.47 3.59
N SER A 68 -0.35 -0.86 3.75
CA SER A 68 0.12 -1.48 4.98
C SER A 68 1.54 -1.04 5.34
N SER A 69 2.43 -0.88 4.35
CA SER A 69 3.81 -0.38 4.55
C SER A 69 3.88 1.15 4.71
N THR A 70 2.91 1.89 4.20
CA THR A 70 2.96 3.36 4.07
C THR A 70 1.98 4.09 4.99
N GLY A 71 1.64 3.50 6.14
CA GLY A 71 0.83 4.20 7.13
C GLY A 71 -0.59 4.54 6.67
N MET A 72 -1.17 3.75 5.76
CA MET A 72 -2.44 4.05 5.08
C MET A 72 -2.43 5.29 4.18
N SER A 73 -1.26 5.81 3.80
CA SER A 73 -1.11 6.86 2.81
C SER A 73 -0.66 6.28 1.47
N CYS A 74 -1.54 6.27 0.46
CA CYS A 74 -1.19 5.74 -0.87
C CYS A 74 -0.03 6.54 -1.50
N PRO A 75 1.14 5.92 -1.79
CA PRO A 75 2.31 6.63 -2.33
C PRO A 75 2.08 7.16 -3.75
N MET A 76 1.18 6.53 -4.50
CA MET A 76 0.82 6.94 -5.87
C MET A 76 0.10 8.29 -5.93
N ASN A 77 -0.29 8.85 -4.78
CA ASN A 77 -0.82 10.22 -4.72
C ASN A 77 0.28 11.29 -4.77
N CYS A 78 1.55 10.90 -4.71
CA CYS A 78 2.67 11.82 -4.92
C CYS A 78 2.66 12.29 -6.39
N PRO A 79 2.71 13.60 -6.68
CA PRO A 79 2.76 14.09 -8.05
C PRO A 79 3.97 13.58 -8.85
N LYS A 80 5.03 13.17 -8.14
CA LYS A 80 6.25 12.58 -8.73
C LYS A 80 6.10 11.07 -9.03
N ASN A 81 4.94 10.45 -8.73
CA ASN A 81 4.65 9.01 -8.89
C ASN A 81 5.71 8.07 -8.26
N LEU A 82 6.39 8.54 -7.21
CA LEU A 82 7.41 7.76 -6.53
C LEU A 82 6.77 6.71 -5.63
N ARG A 83 7.19 5.45 -5.81
CA ARG A 83 6.74 4.32 -4.98
C ARG A 83 7.42 4.26 -3.62
N ASN A 84 8.65 4.77 -3.54
CA ASN A 84 9.46 4.85 -2.32
C ASN A 84 9.87 6.30 -2.09
N GLY A 85 9.88 6.73 -0.84
CA GLY A 85 10.27 8.07 -0.44
C GLY A 85 11.24 8.05 0.74
N PRO A 86 11.53 9.21 1.34
CA PRO A 86 11.05 10.55 0.97
C PRO A 86 11.58 11.00 -0.40
N CYS A 87 10.88 11.93 -1.05
CA CYS A 87 11.28 12.47 -2.36
C CYS A 87 12.10 13.77 -2.30
N GLY A 88 12.44 14.25 -1.10
CA GLY A 88 13.15 15.51 -0.85
C GLY A 88 12.31 16.79 -1.04
N GLY A 89 11.20 16.73 -1.77
CA GLY A 89 10.37 17.90 -2.11
C GLY A 89 9.27 18.20 -1.09
N VAL A 90 9.63 18.52 0.15
CA VAL A 90 8.69 18.89 1.23
C VAL A 90 8.93 20.33 1.64
N ARG A 91 7.87 21.12 1.69
CA ARG A 91 7.91 22.51 2.15
C ARG A 91 7.98 22.57 3.68
N ALA A 92 8.40 23.70 4.24
CA ALA A 92 8.54 23.87 5.70
C ALA A 92 7.22 23.65 6.47
N ASP A 93 6.08 23.89 5.82
CA ASP A 93 4.73 23.66 6.35
C ASP A 93 4.23 22.20 6.21
N GLY A 94 5.09 21.28 5.76
CA GLY A 94 4.74 19.87 5.54
C GLY A 94 3.97 19.59 4.24
N HIS A 95 3.79 20.57 3.36
CA HIS A 95 3.12 20.41 2.07
C HIS A 95 4.08 19.97 0.95
N CYS A 96 3.52 19.51 -0.16
CA CYS A 96 4.28 19.10 -1.33
C CYS A 96 4.89 20.31 -2.06
N GLU A 97 6.15 20.19 -2.47
CA GLU A 97 6.83 21.17 -3.33
C GLU A 97 6.08 21.44 -4.65
N VAL A 98 5.64 20.38 -5.33
CA VAL A 98 5.01 20.47 -6.67
C VAL A 98 3.57 20.96 -6.59
N LYS A 99 2.87 20.64 -5.49
CA LYS A 99 1.47 21.03 -5.26
C LYS A 99 1.34 21.67 -3.87
N PRO A 100 1.58 22.98 -3.75
CA PRO A 100 1.50 23.76 -2.51
C PRO A 100 0.31 23.44 -1.60
N ASP A 101 -0.89 23.29 -2.15
CA ASP A 101 -2.10 23.08 -1.35
C ASP A 101 -2.30 21.62 -0.90
N MET A 102 -1.39 20.71 -1.28
CA MET A 102 -1.49 19.28 -0.97
C MET A 102 -0.53 18.93 0.18
N PRO A 103 -1.03 18.38 1.31
CA PRO A 103 -0.16 17.79 2.32
C PRO A 103 0.76 16.72 1.73
N CYS A 104 2.04 16.74 2.09
CA CYS A 104 3.00 15.82 1.50
C CYS A 104 2.63 14.35 1.82
N VAL A 105 2.55 13.53 0.77
CA VAL A 105 2.18 12.11 0.86
C VAL A 105 3.13 11.34 1.77
N TRP A 106 4.43 11.64 1.71
CA TRP A 106 5.47 10.98 2.50
C TRP A 106 5.50 11.41 3.96
N VAL A 107 5.19 12.68 4.24
CA VAL A 107 4.97 13.14 5.62
C VAL A 107 3.78 12.39 6.23
N LYS A 108 2.67 12.28 5.49
CA LYS A 108 1.50 11.51 5.95
C LYS A 108 1.75 10.02 6.07
N ALA A 109 2.56 9.44 5.18
CA ALA A 109 2.93 8.04 5.27
C ALA A 109 3.78 7.77 6.53
N TRP A 110 4.72 8.67 6.85
CA TRP A 110 5.52 8.62 8.07
C TRP A 110 4.68 8.77 9.34
N GLU A 111 3.81 9.78 9.42
CA GLU A 111 2.88 9.95 10.55
C GLU A 111 2.03 8.68 10.77
N GLY A 112 1.48 8.13 9.69
CA GLY A 112 0.65 6.93 9.73
C GLY A 112 1.44 5.67 10.13
N SER A 113 2.71 5.54 9.70
CA SER A 113 3.56 4.38 10.03
C SER A 113 3.99 4.39 11.49
N LEU A 114 4.29 5.58 12.05
CA LEU A 114 4.54 5.74 13.48
C LEU A 114 3.34 5.29 14.31
N ALA A 115 2.13 5.66 13.90
CA ALA A 115 0.92 5.23 14.59
C ALA A 115 0.73 3.70 14.55
N ILE A 116 0.97 3.04 13.41
CA ILE A 116 0.89 1.57 13.29
C ILE A 116 2.04 0.87 14.05
N ALA A 117 3.12 1.59 14.37
CA ALA A 117 4.38 1.02 14.86
C ALA A 117 4.96 -0.02 13.87
N ASN A 118 4.92 0.32 12.57
CA ASN A 118 5.34 -0.57 11.51
C ASN A 118 6.74 -0.22 11.00
N GLU A 119 7.69 -1.15 11.13
CA GLU A 119 9.05 -1.00 10.61
C GLU A 119 9.10 -1.07 9.07
N LYS A 120 8.08 -1.65 8.42
CA LYS A 120 8.03 -1.84 6.95
C LYS A 120 8.04 -0.55 6.14
N PHE A 121 7.82 0.61 6.78
CA PHE A 121 7.95 1.90 6.11
C PHE A 121 9.37 2.16 5.60
N LEU A 122 10.38 1.64 6.33
CA LEU A 122 11.78 1.79 5.96
C LEU A 122 12.22 0.77 4.90
N ASP A 123 11.39 -0.22 4.61
CA ASP A 123 11.71 -1.21 3.60
C ASP A 123 11.49 -0.68 2.19
N VAL A 124 12.45 -0.95 1.31
CA VAL A 124 12.34 -0.58 -0.09
C VAL A 124 11.31 -1.49 -0.76
N GLN A 125 10.19 -0.88 -1.16
CA GLN A 125 9.13 -1.57 -1.88
C GLN A 125 9.52 -1.78 -3.35
N GLN A 126 9.00 -2.85 -3.94
CA GLN A 126 9.21 -3.13 -5.35
C GLN A 126 8.66 -2.00 -6.25
N PRO A 127 9.29 -1.74 -7.41
CA PRO A 127 8.80 -0.77 -8.37
C PRO A 127 7.41 -1.15 -8.86
N VAL A 128 6.63 -0.14 -9.22
CA VAL A 128 5.28 -0.34 -9.75
C VAL A 128 5.37 -0.83 -11.20
N ASP A 129 4.72 -1.95 -11.50
CA ASP A 129 4.53 -2.42 -12.87
C ASP A 129 3.27 -1.78 -13.46
N HIS A 130 3.47 -0.81 -14.35
CA HIS A 130 2.37 -0.07 -14.97
C HIS A 130 1.47 -0.93 -15.88
N ARG A 131 1.94 -2.11 -16.34
CA ARG A 131 1.11 -3.07 -17.08
C ARG A 131 -0.04 -3.61 -16.23
N MET A 132 0.09 -3.52 -14.90
CA MET A 132 -0.90 -4.01 -13.93
C MET A 132 -1.94 -2.94 -13.55
N LYS A 133 -1.86 -1.73 -14.12
CA LYS A 133 -2.81 -0.67 -13.79
C LYS A 133 -4.25 -1.12 -14.10
N GLY A 134 -5.16 -0.89 -13.14
CA GLY A 134 -6.56 -1.30 -13.23
C GLY A 134 -6.85 -2.72 -12.75
N SER A 135 -5.84 -3.55 -12.46
CA SER A 135 -6.03 -4.89 -11.88
C SER A 135 -6.23 -4.87 -10.37
N SER A 136 -6.81 -5.94 -9.82
CA SER A 136 -7.04 -6.10 -8.37
C SER A 136 -5.70 -6.35 -7.65
N SER A 137 -5.43 -5.53 -6.63
CA SER A 137 -4.27 -5.80 -5.77
C SER A 137 -4.54 -6.91 -4.76
N TRP A 138 -5.80 -7.17 -4.40
CA TRP A 138 -6.16 -8.24 -3.46
C TRP A 138 -6.10 -9.64 -4.09
N LEU A 139 -6.67 -9.84 -5.28
CA LEU A 139 -6.57 -11.13 -5.98
C LEU A 139 -5.11 -11.48 -6.26
N ARG A 140 -4.30 -10.47 -6.63
CA ARG A 140 -2.85 -10.62 -6.79
C ARG A 140 -2.17 -11.00 -5.48
N LEU A 141 -2.45 -10.30 -4.38
CA LEU A 141 -1.88 -10.60 -3.07
C LEU A 141 -2.14 -12.04 -2.64
N ILE A 142 -3.38 -12.49 -2.75
CA ILE A 142 -3.81 -13.85 -2.39
C ILE A 142 -3.05 -14.88 -3.23
N ARG A 143 -3.06 -14.71 -4.55
CA ARG A 143 -2.36 -15.62 -5.47
C ARG A 143 -0.86 -15.69 -5.16
N GLN A 144 -0.21 -14.55 -5.04
CA GLN A 144 1.24 -14.48 -4.76
C GLN A 144 1.61 -15.06 -3.39
N LYS A 145 0.82 -14.79 -2.34
CA LYS A 145 1.08 -15.38 -1.03
C LYS A 145 0.86 -16.89 -1.02
N LYS A 146 -0.13 -17.38 -1.76
CA LYS A 146 -0.38 -18.82 -1.88
C LYS A 146 0.71 -19.54 -2.67
N ASP A 147 1.16 -18.95 -3.77
CA ASP A 147 2.17 -19.53 -4.65
C ASP A 147 3.60 -19.35 -4.10
N GLY A 148 3.77 -18.58 -3.02
CA GLY A 148 5.09 -18.30 -2.43
C GLY A 148 5.87 -17.19 -3.14
N ASP A 149 5.26 -16.57 -4.16
CA ASP A 149 5.86 -15.54 -5.02
C ASP A 149 5.60 -14.11 -4.53
N TYR A 150 5.10 -13.95 -3.30
CA TYR A 150 4.88 -12.61 -2.74
C TYR A 150 6.21 -11.87 -2.61
N PRO A 151 6.40 -10.74 -3.34
CA PRO A 151 7.68 -10.06 -3.34
C PRO A 151 8.00 -9.56 -1.94
N GLN A 152 9.06 -10.10 -1.36
CA GLN A 152 9.55 -9.61 -0.09
C GLN A 152 10.20 -8.24 -0.33
N PRO A 153 10.01 -7.28 0.59
CA PRO A 153 10.78 -6.06 0.54
C PRO A 153 12.26 -6.41 0.56
N ARG A 154 13.09 -5.70 -0.21
CA ARG A 154 14.52 -5.86 -0.07
C ARG A 154 14.87 -5.28 1.30
N SER A 155 15.23 -6.21 2.18
CA SER A 155 15.65 -5.96 3.55
C SER A 155 16.51 -4.70 3.62
N SER A 156 16.19 -3.80 4.54
CA SER A 156 16.97 -2.59 4.73
C SER A 156 18.46 -2.93 4.98
N ALA A 157 19.37 -1.97 4.82
CA ALA A 157 20.79 -2.17 5.10
C ALA A 157 21.06 -2.75 6.52
N ARG A 158 20.11 -2.60 7.46
CA ARG A 158 20.17 -3.20 8.80
C ARG A 158 20.12 -4.73 8.78
N ASP A 159 19.31 -5.33 7.93
CA ASP A 159 19.19 -6.79 7.85
C ASP A 159 20.39 -7.43 7.13
N ALA A 160 20.97 -6.69 6.18
CA ALA A 160 22.24 -7.07 5.56
C ALA A 160 23.41 -6.99 6.56
N ALA A 161 23.41 -6.02 7.46
CA ALA A 161 24.38 -5.91 8.55
C ALA A 161 24.19 -7.01 9.61
N ALA A 162 22.95 -7.30 10.01
CA ALA A 162 22.63 -8.37 10.96
C ALA A 162 23.00 -9.77 10.45
N ARG A 163 22.78 -10.04 9.15
CA ARG A 163 23.21 -11.30 8.51
C ARG A 163 24.72 -11.46 8.34
N LYS A 164 25.49 -10.37 8.35
CA LYS A 164 26.96 -10.43 8.34
C LYS A 164 27.57 -10.61 9.73
N ALA A 165 26.78 -10.40 10.79
CA ALA A 165 27.21 -10.50 12.18
C ALA A 165 26.83 -11.84 12.85
N ALA A 166 26.13 -12.72 12.13
CA ALA A 166 25.79 -14.09 12.53
C ALA A 166 26.61 -15.07 11.68
#